data_AF-A0A7G8GUC2-F1
#
_entry.id   AF-A0A7G8GUC2-F1
#
_cell.length_a   1.000
_cell.length_b   1.000
_cell.length_c   1.000
_cell.angle_alpha   90.00
_cell.angle_beta   90.00
_cell.angle_gamma   90.00
#
_symmetry.space_group_name_H-M   'P 1'
#
loop_
_entity.id
_entity.type
_entity.pdbx_description
1 polymer ?
#
loop_
_entity_poly.entity_id
_entity_poly.type
_entity_poly.pdbx_seq_one_letter_code
_entity_poly.pdbx_strand_id
1 'polypeptide(L)' 'MISGPLQDACGPQARMLTAEVHGTEVRGLALCPGRVVRFVMDEQLQRLQVADLLRLTKASRKPAA' A
#
# COMPACT_ATOMS: atom_id res chain seq x y z
N MET A 1 -14.81 -5.97 0.33
CA MET A 1 -14.39 -4.55 0.25
C MET A 1 -12.97 -4.43 0.80
N ILE A 2 -12.00 -4.01 -0.02
CA ILE A 2 -10.56 -3.98 0.34
C ILE A 2 -10.21 -2.76 1.22
N SER A 3 -11.00 -1.69 1.16
CA SER A 3 -10.72 -0.42 1.84
C SER A 3 -10.53 -0.55 3.36
N GLY A 4 -11.28 -1.42 4.04
CA GLY A 4 -11.17 -1.64 5.49
C GLY A 4 -9.81 -2.24 5.87
N PRO A 5 -9.51 -3.47 5.41
CA PRO A 5 -8.21 -4.11 5.66
C PRO A 5 -7.01 -3.23 5.29
N LEU A 6 -7.11 -2.48 4.20
CA LEU A 6 -6.05 -1.57 3.75
C LEU A 6 -5.87 -0.39 4.72
N GLN A 7 -6.96 0.18 5.25
CA GLN A 7 -6.89 1.23 6.27
C GLN A 7 -6.37 0.69 7.61
N ASP A 8 -6.73 -0.53 7.97
CA ASP A 8 -6.21 -1.19 9.18
C ASP A 8 -4.69 -1.41 9.10
N ALA A 9 -4.19 -1.82 7.93
CA ALA A 9 -2.76 -2.09 7.73
C ALA A 9 -1.91 -0.84 7.46
N CYS A 10 -2.45 0.17 6.78
CA CYS A 10 -1.69 1.32 6.28
C CYS A 10 -2.12 2.68 6.87
N GLY A 11 -3.13 2.68 7.73
CA GLY A 11 -3.71 3.86 8.38
C GLY A 11 -4.94 4.42 7.67
N PRO A 12 -5.74 5.27 8.34
CA PRO A 12 -7.06 5.73 7.86
C PRO A 12 -6.98 6.58 6.58
N GLN A 13 -5.83 7.18 6.31
CA GLN A 13 -5.56 7.96 5.10
C GLN A 13 -5.12 7.11 3.91
N ALA A 14 -5.01 5.78 4.07
CA ALA A 14 -4.71 4.90 2.95
C ALA A 14 -5.80 4.98 1.87
N ARG A 15 -5.38 5.12 0.62
CA ARG A 15 -6.26 5.21 -0.55
C ARG A 15 -5.73 4.31 -1.64
N MET A 16 -6.59 3.41 -2.11
CA MET A 16 -6.31 2.54 -3.24
C MET A 16 -6.15 3.37 -4.51
N LEU A 17 -5.09 3.10 -5.26
CA LEU A 17 -4.80 3.70 -6.57
C LEU A 17 -5.30 2.82 -7.71
N THR A 18 -4.99 1.52 -7.62
CA THR A 18 -5.32 0.52 -8.63
C THR A 18 -5.79 -0.75 -7.93
N ALA A 19 -6.60 -1.54 -8.64
CA ALA A 19 -7.01 -2.87 -8.23
C ALA A 19 -7.18 -3.75 -9.47
N GLU A 20 -6.54 -4.91 -9.45
CA GLU A 20 -6.57 -5.91 -10.52
C GLU A 20 -6.93 -7.25 -9.88
N VAL A 21 -7.86 -7.98 -10.50
CA VAL A 21 -8.33 -9.28 -10.02
C VAL A 21 -7.57 -10.39 -10.73
N HIS A 22 -6.95 -11.28 -9.96
CA HIS A 22 -6.18 -12.42 -10.42
C HIS A 22 -6.70 -13.69 -9.72
N GLY A 23 -7.72 -14.32 -10.30
CA GLY A 23 -8.38 -15.46 -9.66
C GLY A 23 -9.02 -15.04 -8.34
N THR A 24 -8.53 -15.59 -7.22
CA THR A 24 -9.01 -15.30 -5.86
C THR A 24 -8.23 -14.19 -5.17
N GLU A 25 -7.24 -13.61 -5.85
CA GLU A 25 -6.44 -12.52 -5.33
C GLU A 25 -6.85 -11.19 -5.95
N VAL A 26 -6.92 -10.15 -5.13
CA VAL A 26 -6.95 -8.77 -5.61
C VAL A 26 -5.62 -8.11 -5.31
N ARG A 27 -4.96 -7.63 -6.36
CA ARG A 27 -3.65 -6.99 -6.30
C ARG A 27 -3.80 -5.52 -6.64
N GLY A 28 -2.95 -4.68 -6.07
CA GLY A 28 -3.01 -3.27 -6.41
C GLY A 28 -1.99 -2.41 -5.70
N LEU A 29 -2.14 -1.12 -5.90
CA LEU A 29 -1.31 -0.09 -5.29
C LEU A 29 -2.16 0.79 -4.38
N ALA A 30 -1.55 1.31 -3.31
CA ALA A 30 -2.17 2.29 -2.45
C ALA A 30 -1.21 3.41 -2.09
N LEU A 31 -1.75 4.63 -2.02
CA LEU A 31 -1.10 5.77 -1.39
C LEU A 31 -1.35 5.76 0.10
N CYS A 32 -0.30 6.00 0.85
CA CYS A 32 -0.33 6.18 2.29
C CYS A 32 0.53 7.41 2.64
N PRO A 33 0.34 8.03 3.82
CA PRO A 33 1.20 9.12 4.26
C PRO A 33 2.68 8.75 4.13
N GLY A 34 3.38 9.45 3.23
CA GLY A 34 4.79 9.27 2.94
C GLY A 34 5.19 7.96 2.27
N ARG A 35 4.27 7.14 1.74
CA ARG A 35 4.60 5.86 1.10
C ARG A 35 3.66 5.49 -0.04
N VAL A 36 4.16 4.70 -0.98
CA VAL A 36 3.37 3.91 -1.93
C VAL A 36 3.58 2.45 -1.59
N VAL A 37 2.50 1.71 -1.41
CA VAL A 37 2.55 0.27 -1.10
C VAL A 37 1.90 -0.54 -2.22
N ARG A 38 2.44 -1.73 -2.47
CA ARG A 38 1.73 -2.81 -3.17
C ARG A 38 0.94 -3.60 -2.14
N PHE A 39 -0.30 -3.95 -2.45
CA PHE A 39 -1.08 -4.88 -1.65
C PHE A 39 -1.51 -6.11 -2.46
N VAL A 40 -1.70 -7.22 -1.74
CA VAL A 40 -2.33 -8.46 -2.22
C VAL A 40 -3.36 -8.87 -1.18
N MET A 41 -4.64 -8.93 -1.57
CA MET A 41 -5.72 -9.44 -0.76
C MET A 41 -6.11 -10.82 -1.29
N ASP A 42 -5.94 -11.84 -0.45
CA ASP A 42 -6.47 -13.18 -0.72
C ASP A 42 -7.90 -13.24 -0.15
N GLU A 43 -8.89 -13.38 -1.04
CA GLU A 43 -10.30 -13.42 -0.62
C GLU A 43 -10.68 -14.72 0.10
N GLN A 44 -10.01 -15.84 -0.17
CA GLN A 44 -10.31 -17.11 0.49
C GLN A 44 -9.78 -17.12 1.93
N LEU A 45 -8.56 -16.61 2.11
CA LEU A 45 -7.92 -16.55 3.42
C LEU A 45 -8.25 -15.27 4.20
N GLN A 46 -8.98 -14.34 3.58
CA GLN A 46 -9.24 -12.98 4.09
C GLN A 46 -7.95 -12.30 4.58
N ARG A 47 -6.86 -12.49 3.83
CA ARG A 47 -5.52 -12.10 4.27
C ARG A 47 -4.97 -11.01 3.38
N LEU A 48 -4.61 -9.90 4.01
CA LEU A 48 -3.92 -8.79 3.35
C LEU A 48 -2.41 -8.91 3.54
N GLN A 49 -1.67 -8.77 2.46
CA GLN A 49 -0.23 -8.57 2.45
C GLN A 49 0.08 -7.20 1.87
N VAL A 50 1.02 -6.47 2.47
CA VAL A 50 1.47 -5.16 2.02
C VAL A 50 2.99 -5.11 1.94
N ALA A 51 3.51 -4.42 0.94
CA ALA A 51 4.94 -4.19 0.77
C ALA A 51 5.19 -2.76 0.28
N ASP A 52 6.17 -2.08 0.87
CA ASP A 52 6.56 -0.74 0.44
C ASP A 52 7.24 -0.80 -0.93
N LEU A 53 6.78 0.02 -1.87
CA LEU A 53 7.45 0.26 -3.15
C LEU A 53 8.25 1.56 -3.12
N LEU A 54 7.67 2.61 -2.52
CA LEU A 54 8.30 3.92 -2.37
C LEU A 54 8.05 4.45 -0.96
N ARG A 55 9.02 5.16 -0.40
CA ARG A 55 8.93 5.82 0.90
C ARG A 55 9.62 7.17 0.84
N LEU A 56 8.96 8.21 1.33
CA LEU A 56 9.58 9.52 1.55
C LEU A 56 10.70 9.34 2.56
N THR A 57 11.92 9.57 2.11
CA THR A 57 13.12 9.60 2.95
C THR A 57 13.44 11.04 3.31
N LYS A 58 13.94 11.27 4.53
CA LYS A 58 14.54 12.56 4.86
C LYS A 58 15.81 12.73 4.02
N ALA A 59 15.96 13.87 3.35
CA ALA A 59 17.22 14.20 2.69
C ALA A 59 18.31 14.34 3.76
N SER A 60 19.30 13.45 3.76
CA SER A 60 20.48 13.54 4.62
C SER A 60 21.60 14.37 4.01
N ARG A 61 21.39 14.91 2.80
CA ARG A 61 22.43 15.60 2.04
C ARG A 61 22.80 16.90 2.76
N LYS A 62 24.08 17.06 3.10
CA LYS A 62 24.64 18.40 3.35
C LYS A 62 24.39 19.24 2.09
N PRO A 63 23.89 20.49 2.22
CA PRO A 63 23.75 21.38 1.08
C PRO A 63 25.08 21.42 0.31
N ALA A 64 25.02 21.27 -1.01
CA ALA A 64 26.18 21.58 -1.83
C ALA A 64 26.41 23.08 -1.70
N ALA A 65 27.59 23.45 -1.20
CA ALA A 65 28.04 24.82 -1.05
C ALA A 65 28.22 25.49 -2.41
#